data_AF-A0A9D4QDL5-F1
#
_entry.id   AF-A0A9D4QDL5-F1
#
_cell.length_a   1.000
_cell.length_b   1.000
_cell.length_c   1.000
_cell.angle_alpha   90.00
_cell.angle_beta   90.00
_cell.angle_gamma   90.00
#
_symmetry.space_group_name_H-M   'P 1'
#
loop_
_entity.id
_entity.type
_entity.pdbx_description
1 polymer ?
#
loop_
_entity_poly.entity_id
_entity_poly.type
_entity_poly.pdbx_seq_one_letter_code
_entity_poly.pdbx_strand_id
1 'polypeptide(L)'
;MTEQHAPSKGTNANKADEVAAAAWPLAKLEDLADQVCRICHGRRIADVLIIVLIIFTAFCAMMEYVRGTMGYERYKISLHTIRLLVKVRQEQQQGFNSLRAETQQLSARLDSIQALLARRGQPVLPAARLQDLPELPATSLEELEDAEAALEDKDVASALRDHLTRLGGKDLREVAVNVLTAIMNNSVQRLFSMHGKKGKREFTALRLCEVATDVISRKAGVDIAAVEGFIKKRLPGSADRGVPFDPCPCLLSSCHRLPLQPRALSSQ
;
A
#
# COMPACT_ATOMS: atom_id res chain seq x y z
N MET A 1 19.92 -6.81 5.77
CA MET A 1 20.65 -7.92 5.13
C MET A 1 19.91 -8.27 3.86
N THR A 2 20.33 -7.68 2.75
CA THR A 2 19.69 -7.78 1.43
C THR A 2 20.51 -8.71 0.56
N GLU A 3 19.98 -9.90 0.31
CA GLU A 3 20.57 -10.90 -0.59
C GLU A 3 20.44 -10.45 -2.05
N GLN A 4 21.59 -10.35 -2.73
CA GLN A 4 21.70 -10.06 -4.15
C GLN A 4 21.59 -11.37 -4.93
N HIS A 5 20.59 -11.46 -5.82
CA HIS A 5 20.48 -12.50 -6.83
C HIS A 5 21.47 -12.22 -7.98
N ALA A 6 22.41 -13.14 -8.19
CA ALA A 6 23.30 -13.16 -9.34
C ALA A 6 22.64 -13.89 -10.53
N PRO A 7 22.80 -13.42 -11.78
CA PRO A 7 22.29 -14.13 -12.95
C PRO A 7 23.26 -15.23 -13.39
N SER A 8 22.70 -16.44 -13.55
CA SER A 8 23.34 -17.63 -14.13
C SER A 8 23.71 -17.38 -15.61
N LYS A 9 25.01 -17.43 -15.91
CA LYS A 9 25.55 -17.45 -17.28
C LYS A 9 25.27 -18.82 -17.90
N GLY A 10 24.30 -18.88 -18.81
CA GLY A 10 24.03 -20.05 -19.65
C GLY A 10 25.11 -20.22 -20.72
N THR A 11 25.83 -21.34 -20.65
CA THR A 11 26.89 -21.77 -21.57
C THR A 11 26.27 -22.29 -22.87
N ASN A 12 26.04 -21.40 -23.85
CA ASN A 12 25.65 -21.77 -25.23
C ASN A 12 26.87 -21.88 -26.16
N ALA A 13 27.92 -22.59 -25.74
CA ALA A 13 29.14 -22.76 -26.55
C ALA A 13 29.26 -24.14 -27.22
N ASN A 14 28.57 -25.18 -26.73
CA ASN A 14 28.90 -26.56 -27.12
C ASN A 14 28.05 -27.15 -28.26
N LYS A 15 27.19 -26.38 -28.93
CA LYS A 15 26.29 -26.93 -29.97
C LYS A 15 26.62 -26.52 -31.41
N ALA A 16 27.57 -25.61 -31.60
CA ALA A 16 28.07 -25.24 -32.93
C ALA A 16 29.15 -26.23 -33.43
N ASP A 17 29.95 -26.79 -32.53
CA ASP A 17 31.07 -27.68 -32.90
C ASP A 17 30.63 -29.09 -33.32
N GLU A 18 29.45 -29.55 -32.88
CA GLU A 18 28.96 -30.89 -33.21
C GLU A 18 28.32 -30.96 -34.61
N VAL A 19 27.90 -29.83 -35.18
CA VAL A 19 27.38 -29.77 -36.57
C VAL A 19 28.53 -29.64 -37.58
N ALA A 20 29.68 -29.10 -37.17
CA ALA A 20 30.88 -29.02 -38.02
C ALA A 20 31.54 -30.40 -38.27
N ALA A 21 31.33 -31.38 -37.39
CA ALA A 21 31.85 -32.74 -37.55
C ALA A 21 31.10 -33.61 -38.57
N ALA A 22 29.90 -33.18 -39.03
CA ALA A 22 29.10 -33.89 -40.03
C ALA A 22 29.33 -33.39 -41.47
N ALA A 23 30.08 -32.29 -41.64
CA ALA A 23 30.55 -31.88 -42.95
C ALA A 23 31.71 -32.80 -43.35
N TRP A 24 31.43 -33.81 -44.16
CA TRP A 24 32.50 -34.60 -44.78
C TRP A 24 33.43 -33.62 -45.51
N PRO A 25 34.69 -33.46 -45.10
CA PRO A 25 35.54 -32.42 -45.65
C PRO A 25 35.73 -32.72 -47.13
N LEU A 26 35.41 -31.74 -47.99
CA LEU A 26 35.59 -31.80 -49.45
C LEU A 26 36.98 -32.36 -49.83
N ALA A 27 38.00 -32.08 -49.00
CA ALA A 27 39.35 -32.61 -49.11
C ALA A 27 39.44 -34.16 -49.10
N LYS A 28 38.57 -34.87 -48.36
CA LYS A 28 38.53 -36.35 -48.39
C LYS A 28 37.86 -36.91 -49.64
N LEU A 29 37.01 -36.12 -50.30
CA LEU A 29 36.33 -36.51 -51.55
C LEU A 29 37.29 -36.41 -52.74
N GLU A 30 38.16 -35.41 -52.75
CA GLU A 30 39.25 -35.27 -53.72
C GLU A 30 40.27 -36.42 -53.60
N ASP A 31 40.67 -36.78 -52.37
CA ASP A 31 41.62 -37.88 -52.14
C ASP A 31 41.04 -39.25 -52.54
N LEU A 32 39.73 -39.46 -52.32
CA LEU A 32 39.00 -40.64 -52.79
C LEU A 32 38.90 -40.68 -54.32
N ALA A 33 38.66 -39.53 -54.98
CA ALA A 33 38.61 -39.45 -56.43
C ALA A 33 39.97 -39.80 -57.06
N ASP A 34 41.06 -39.31 -56.48
CA ASP A 34 42.43 -39.65 -56.90
C ASP A 34 42.76 -41.13 -56.66
N GLN A 35 42.31 -41.69 -55.54
CA GLN A 35 42.50 -43.10 -55.21
C GLN A 35 41.72 -44.02 -56.17
N VAL A 36 40.49 -43.65 -56.53
CA VAL A 36 39.69 -44.36 -57.54
C VAL A 36 40.32 -44.23 -58.93
N CYS A 37 40.82 -43.05 -59.31
CA CYS A 37 41.54 -42.86 -60.59
C CYS A 37 42.76 -43.78 -60.72
N ARG A 38 43.55 -43.95 -59.65
CA ARG A 38 44.70 -44.88 -59.66
C ARG A 38 44.28 -46.34 -59.77
N ILE A 39 43.19 -46.75 -59.11
CA ILE A 39 42.69 -48.13 -59.15
C ILE A 39 42.06 -48.47 -60.51
N CYS A 40 41.50 -47.48 -61.20
CA CYS A 40 40.82 -47.65 -62.48
C CYS A 40 41.76 -47.62 -63.69
N HIS A 41 43.03 -47.21 -63.51
CA HIS A 41 43.99 -47.15 -64.61
C HIS A 41 44.37 -48.57 -65.07
N GLY A 42 43.76 -49.01 -66.18
CA GLY A 42 44.00 -50.32 -66.81
C GLY A 42 42.90 -51.39 -66.59
N ARG A 43 41.80 -51.07 -65.89
CA ARG A 43 40.65 -51.99 -65.72
C ARG A 43 39.58 -51.77 -66.81
N ARG A 44 38.76 -52.81 -67.07
CA ARG A 44 37.64 -52.69 -68.02
C ARG A 44 36.58 -51.75 -67.44
N ILE A 45 35.91 -50.97 -68.31
CA ILE A 45 34.88 -49.98 -67.94
C ILE A 45 33.81 -50.57 -67.02
N ALA A 46 33.47 -51.85 -67.20
CA ALA A 46 32.51 -52.56 -66.36
C ALA A 46 32.90 -52.60 -64.87
N ASP A 47 34.19 -52.78 -64.54
CA ASP A 47 34.65 -52.88 -63.15
C ASP A 47 34.59 -51.51 -62.46
N VAL A 48 34.85 -50.43 -63.20
CA VAL A 48 34.76 -49.05 -62.70
C VAL A 48 33.30 -48.71 -62.38
N LEU A 49 32.36 -49.09 -63.24
CA LEU A 49 30.93 -48.86 -63.00
C LEU A 49 30.42 -49.63 -61.77
N ILE A 50 30.90 -50.85 -61.54
CA ILE A 50 30.55 -51.63 -60.35
C ILE A 50 31.03 -50.93 -59.07
N ILE A 51 32.27 -50.44 -59.06
CA ILE A 51 32.83 -49.72 -57.89
C ILE A 51 32.02 -48.44 -57.61
N VAL A 52 31.68 -47.66 -58.64
CA VAL A 52 30.87 -46.45 -58.48
C VAL A 52 29.46 -46.78 -57.95
N LEU A 53 28.82 -47.85 -58.45
CA LEU A 53 27.51 -48.28 -57.96
C LEU A 53 27.55 -48.73 -56.50
N ILE A 54 28.61 -49.44 -56.07
CA ILE A 54 28.78 -49.85 -54.67
C ILE A 54 28.96 -48.62 -53.77
N ILE A 55 29.77 -47.65 -54.18
CA ILE A 55 29.98 -46.42 -53.40
C ILE A 55 28.66 -45.63 -53.31
N PHE A 56 27.94 -45.49 -54.42
CA PHE A 56 26.67 -44.77 -54.46
C PHE A 56 25.60 -45.44 -53.58
N THR A 57 25.46 -46.76 -53.65
CA THR A 57 24.51 -47.50 -52.81
C THR A 57 24.88 -47.43 -51.33
N ALA A 58 26.17 -47.52 -50.98
CA ALA A 58 26.63 -47.33 -49.60
C ALA A 58 26.35 -45.90 -49.09
N PHE A 59 26.56 -44.89 -49.93
CA PHE A 59 26.27 -43.49 -49.60
C PHE A 59 24.77 -43.25 -49.41
N CYS A 60 23.92 -43.79 -50.28
CA CYS A 60 22.46 -43.72 -50.13
C CYS A 60 21.99 -44.36 -48.82
N ALA A 61 22.51 -45.54 -48.46
CA ALA A 61 22.17 -46.21 -47.19
C ALA A 61 22.62 -45.40 -45.96
N MET A 62 23.80 -44.78 -46.01
CA MET A 62 24.28 -43.91 -44.93
C MET A 62 23.39 -42.66 -44.78
N MET A 63 22.97 -42.04 -45.88
CA MET A 63 22.08 -40.87 -45.85
C MET A 63 20.70 -41.21 -45.27
N GLU A 64 20.14 -42.38 -45.59
CA GLU A 64 18.88 -42.84 -44.97
C GLU A 64 19.03 -43.11 -43.47
N TYR A 65 20.15 -43.71 -43.06
CA TYR A 65 20.46 -43.94 -41.65
C TYR A 65 20.58 -42.62 -40.87
N VAL A 66 21.33 -41.65 -41.40
CA VAL A 66 21.48 -40.30 -40.79
C VAL A 66 20.14 -39.57 -40.74
N ARG A 67 19.29 -39.71 -41.78
CA ARG A 67 17.95 -39.13 -41.79
C ARG A 67 17.05 -39.73 -40.72
N GLY A 68 17.18 -41.04 -40.45
CA GLY A 68 16.46 -41.74 -39.38
C GLY A 68 16.92 -41.31 -37.97
N THR A 69 18.23 -41.21 -37.73
CA THR A 69 18.77 -40.84 -36.40
C THR A 69 18.47 -39.39 -36.02
N MET A 70 18.49 -38.48 -37.00
CA MET A 70 18.12 -37.06 -36.81
C MET A 70 16.63 -36.87 -36.48
N GLY A 71 15.75 -37.76 -36.96
CA GLY A 71 14.33 -37.74 -36.62
C GLY A 71 14.06 -38.15 -35.16
N TYR A 72 14.80 -39.14 -34.67
CA TYR A 72 14.64 -39.67 -33.32
C TYR A 72 15.07 -38.68 -32.23
N GLU A 73 16.20 -37.98 -32.39
CA GLU A 73 16.63 -36.97 -31.42
C GLU A 73 15.72 -35.73 -31.41
N ARG A 74 15.17 -35.31 -32.56
CA ARG A 74 14.14 -34.25 -32.59
C ARG A 74 12.86 -34.67 -31.87
N TYR A 75 12.43 -35.92 -32.03
CA TYR A 75 11.25 -36.45 -31.35
C TYR A 75 11.44 -36.52 -29.83
N LYS A 76 12.63 -36.94 -29.38
CA LYS A 76 12.99 -37.02 -27.96
C LYS A 76 13.04 -35.64 -27.29
N ILE A 77 13.63 -34.64 -27.96
CA ILE A 77 13.60 -33.25 -27.49
C ILE A 77 12.15 -32.75 -27.40
N SER A 78 11.35 -32.99 -28.44
CA SER A 78 9.94 -32.56 -28.48
C SER A 78 9.11 -33.18 -27.36
N LEU A 79 9.26 -34.48 -27.09
CA LEU A 79 8.61 -35.17 -25.98
C LEU A 79 9.03 -34.63 -24.62
N HIS A 80 10.31 -34.34 -24.44
CA HIS A 80 10.81 -33.77 -23.20
C HIS A 80 10.20 -32.38 -22.94
N THR A 81 10.17 -31.52 -23.97
CA THR A 81 9.55 -30.21 -23.89
C THR A 81 8.06 -30.29 -23.57
N ILE A 82 7.31 -31.18 -24.25
CA ILE A 82 5.88 -31.39 -23.96
C ILE A 82 5.68 -31.83 -22.50
N ARG A 83 6.52 -32.75 -22.00
CA ARG A 83 6.45 -33.22 -20.61
C ARG A 83 6.69 -32.10 -19.61
N LEU A 84 7.67 -31.23 -19.87
CA LEU A 84 7.92 -30.06 -19.04
C LEU A 84 6.75 -29.08 -19.05
N LEU A 85 6.18 -28.79 -20.23
CA LEU A 85 5.03 -27.89 -20.35
C LEU A 85 3.80 -28.41 -19.59
N VAL A 86 3.53 -29.72 -19.65
CA VAL A 86 2.45 -30.33 -18.86
C VAL A 86 2.70 -30.17 -17.37
N LYS A 87 3.94 -30.39 -16.91
CA LYS A 87 4.31 -30.25 -15.51
C LYS A 87 4.14 -28.80 -15.02
N VAL A 88 4.63 -27.82 -15.77
CA VAL A 88 4.48 -26.39 -15.44
C VAL A 88 3.00 -25.98 -15.41
N ARG A 89 2.20 -26.43 -16.38
CA ARG A 89 0.75 -26.14 -16.38
C ARG A 89 0.05 -26.77 -15.16
N GLN A 90 0.46 -27.97 -14.76
CA GLN A 90 -0.11 -28.63 -13.59
C GLN A 90 0.25 -27.89 -12.30
N GLU A 91 1.50 -27.48 -12.13
CA GLU A 91 1.94 -26.67 -10.99
C GLU A 91 1.21 -25.32 -10.94
N GLN A 92 1.05 -24.66 -12.09
CA GLN A 92 0.29 -23.41 -12.18
C GLN A 92 -1.18 -23.60 -11.79
N GLN A 93 -1.82 -24.69 -12.23
CA GLN A 93 -3.19 -24.98 -11.88
C GLN A 93 -3.36 -25.27 -10.37
N GLN A 94 -2.40 -25.98 -9.78
CA GLN A 94 -2.39 -26.23 -8.33
C GLN A 94 -2.24 -24.93 -7.54
N GLY A 95 -1.32 -24.05 -7.94
CA GLY A 95 -1.14 -22.74 -7.31
C GLY A 95 -2.41 -21.88 -7.40
N PHE A 96 -3.04 -21.85 -8.58
CA PHE A 96 -4.29 -21.10 -8.77
C PHE A 96 -5.44 -21.63 -7.91
N ASN A 97 -5.56 -22.96 -7.80
CA ASN A 97 -6.58 -23.59 -6.96
C ASN A 97 -6.34 -23.29 -5.47
N SER A 98 -5.07 -23.30 -5.01
CA SER A 98 -4.72 -22.95 -3.62
C SER A 98 -5.08 -21.50 -3.30
N LEU A 99 -4.70 -20.56 -4.16
CA LEU A 99 -5.00 -19.14 -3.97
C LEU A 99 -6.51 -18.87 -3.94
N ARG A 100 -7.27 -19.58 -4.79
CA ARG A 100 -8.73 -19.49 -4.80
C ARG A 100 -9.34 -19.99 -3.48
N ALA A 101 -8.82 -21.08 -2.92
CA ALA A 101 -9.26 -21.61 -1.63
C ALA A 101 -8.94 -20.63 -0.49
N GLU A 102 -7.74 -20.05 -0.47
CA GLU A 102 -7.36 -19.02 0.52
C GLU A 102 -8.28 -17.79 0.44
N THR A 103 -8.59 -17.33 -0.78
CA THR A 103 -9.48 -16.20 -1.00
C THR A 103 -10.90 -16.49 -0.47
N GLN A 104 -11.41 -17.69 -0.71
CA GLN A 104 -12.72 -18.13 -0.19
C GLN A 104 -12.72 -18.26 1.34
N GLN A 105 -11.62 -18.73 1.93
CA GLN A 105 -11.47 -18.79 3.38
C GLN A 105 -11.44 -17.40 4.00
N LEU A 106 -10.71 -16.46 3.39
CA LEU A 106 -10.67 -15.07 3.85
C LEU A 106 -12.04 -14.40 3.76
N SER A 107 -12.78 -14.62 2.67
CA SER A 107 -14.14 -14.08 2.53
C SER A 107 -15.08 -14.63 3.60
N ALA A 108 -15.06 -15.95 3.83
CA ALA A 108 -15.88 -16.57 4.87
C ALA A 108 -15.54 -16.06 6.29
N ARG A 109 -14.26 -15.78 6.56
CA ARG A 109 -13.86 -15.18 7.84
C ARG A 109 -14.39 -13.76 7.97
N LEU A 110 -14.33 -12.95 6.92
CA LEU A 110 -14.89 -11.60 6.93
C LEU A 110 -16.41 -11.63 7.17
N ASP A 111 -17.14 -12.53 6.50
CA ASP A 111 -18.58 -12.71 6.71
C ASP A 111 -18.90 -13.09 8.15
N SER A 112 -18.10 -13.97 8.76
CA SER A 112 -18.27 -14.36 10.17
C SER A 112 -18.03 -13.18 11.12
N ILE A 113 -17.02 -12.34 10.86
CA ILE A 113 -16.74 -11.15 11.67
C ILE A 113 -17.86 -10.14 11.50
N GLN A 114 -18.34 -9.91 10.28
CA GLN A 114 -19.48 -9.03 10.01
C GLN A 114 -20.75 -9.52 10.72
N ALA A 115 -21.03 -10.82 10.70
CA ALA A 115 -22.17 -11.39 11.42
C ALA A 115 -22.06 -11.23 12.94
N LEU A 116 -20.85 -11.38 13.51
CA LEU A 116 -20.60 -11.13 14.93
C LEU A 116 -20.77 -9.65 15.30
N LEU A 117 -20.30 -8.74 14.45
CA LEU A 117 -20.48 -7.30 14.64
C LEU A 117 -21.97 -6.90 14.52
N ALA A 118 -22.71 -7.48 13.57
CA ALA A 118 -24.15 -7.25 13.42
C ALA A 118 -24.93 -7.76 14.65
N ARG A 119 -24.58 -8.94 15.19
CA ARG A 119 -25.19 -9.46 16.42
C ARG A 119 -24.83 -8.65 17.67
N ARG A 120 -23.66 -8.02 17.68
CA ARG A 120 -23.20 -7.18 18.79
C ARG A 120 -23.71 -5.74 18.69
N GLY A 121 -24.24 -5.33 17.54
CA GLY A 121 -24.66 -3.98 17.24
C GLY A 121 -26.16 -3.84 16.97
N GLN A 122 -27.00 -3.98 18.00
CA GLN A 122 -28.27 -3.25 18.06
C GLN A 122 -28.73 -3.16 19.52
N PRO A 123 -29.13 -1.97 20.04
CA PRO A 123 -29.58 -0.78 19.33
C PRO A 123 -28.56 0.37 19.40
N VAL A 124 -28.25 1.03 18.28
CA VAL A 124 -27.52 2.29 18.33
C VAL A 124 -28.28 3.32 17.50
N LEU A 125 -28.55 4.42 18.18
CA LEU A 125 -29.02 5.73 17.73
C LEU A 125 -28.33 6.18 16.43
N PRO A 126 -28.90 7.16 15.68
CA PRO A 126 -28.37 7.56 14.40
C PRO A 126 -26.89 7.92 14.53
N ALA A 127 -26.03 7.10 13.93
CA ALA A 127 -24.62 7.43 13.82
C ALA A 127 -24.52 8.61 12.86
N ALA A 128 -24.46 9.83 13.40
CA ALA A 128 -23.83 10.94 12.72
C ALA A 128 -22.49 10.40 12.19
N ARG A 129 -22.37 10.39 10.86
CA ARG A 129 -21.20 9.79 10.21
C ARG A 129 -20.01 10.68 10.54
N LEU A 130 -18.79 10.15 10.49
CA LEU A 130 -17.58 10.98 10.64
C LEU A 130 -17.50 12.16 9.65
N GLN A 131 -18.38 12.20 8.65
CA GLN A 131 -18.56 13.29 7.68
C GLN A 131 -19.27 14.53 8.25
N ASP A 132 -19.90 14.41 9.42
CA ASP A 132 -20.68 15.49 10.06
C ASP A 132 -19.88 16.20 11.18
N LEU A 133 -18.61 15.83 11.41
CA LEU A 133 -17.76 16.52 12.38
C LEU A 133 -17.25 17.85 11.80
N PRO A 134 -17.15 18.89 12.65
CA PRO A 134 -16.55 20.15 12.23
C PRO A 134 -15.09 19.96 11.80
N GLU A 135 -14.65 20.76 10.83
CA GLU A 135 -13.28 20.75 10.33
C GLU A 135 -12.35 21.35 11.39
N LEU A 136 -11.58 20.48 12.05
CA LEU A 136 -10.64 20.84 13.12
C LEU A 136 -9.26 20.23 12.81
N PRO A 137 -8.16 20.90 13.18
CA PRO A 137 -8.08 22.09 14.04
C PRO A 137 -8.39 23.41 13.34
N ALA A 138 -9.17 24.27 13.98
CA ALA A 138 -9.51 25.59 13.46
C ALA A 138 -8.24 26.45 13.32
N THR A 139 -8.06 27.03 12.14
CA THR A 139 -6.94 27.90 11.79
C THR A 139 -7.28 29.39 11.79
N SER A 140 -8.58 29.70 11.68
CA SER A 140 -9.16 31.04 11.75
C SER A 140 -10.21 31.14 12.86
N LEU A 141 -10.66 32.36 13.18
CA LEU A 141 -11.76 32.55 14.13
C LEU A 141 -13.11 32.10 13.54
N GLU A 142 -13.29 32.27 12.23
CA GLU A 142 -14.50 31.87 11.51
C GLU A 142 -14.70 30.35 11.56
N GLU A 143 -13.66 29.58 11.24
CA GLU A 143 -13.69 28.10 11.37
C GLU A 143 -14.02 27.63 12.79
N LEU A 144 -13.55 28.36 13.81
CA LEU A 144 -13.84 28.02 15.21
C LEU A 144 -15.31 28.33 15.55
N GLU A 145 -15.85 29.44 15.05
CA GLU A 145 -17.26 29.81 15.24
C GLU A 145 -18.21 28.83 14.51
N ASP A 146 -17.84 28.38 13.31
CA ASP A 146 -18.57 27.34 12.59
C ASP A 146 -18.56 26.01 13.34
N ALA A 147 -17.41 25.64 13.92
CA ALA A 147 -17.31 24.44 14.76
C ALA A 147 -18.16 24.53 16.03
N GLU A 148 -18.26 25.72 16.63
CA GLU A 148 -19.15 25.98 17.76
C GLU A 148 -20.63 25.90 17.39
N ALA A 149 -21.00 26.42 16.22
CA ALA A 149 -22.36 26.30 15.69
C ALA A 149 -22.74 24.84 15.43
N ALA A 150 -21.83 24.04 14.84
CA ALA A 150 -22.05 22.61 14.61
C ALA A 150 -22.28 21.82 15.90
N LEU A 151 -21.72 22.28 17.02
CA LEU A 151 -21.92 21.64 18.32
C LEU A 151 -23.34 21.82 18.87
N GLU A 152 -24.21 22.67 18.29
CA GLU A 152 -25.66 22.75 18.64
C GLU A 152 -26.32 21.38 18.57
N ASP A 153 -25.89 20.57 17.62
CA ASP A 153 -26.27 19.18 17.59
C ASP A 153 -25.53 18.36 18.68
N LYS A 154 -26.32 17.72 19.54
CA LYS A 154 -25.82 16.85 20.61
C LYS A 154 -25.09 15.62 20.05
N ASP A 155 -25.51 15.13 18.89
CA ASP A 155 -24.92 13.95 18.25
C ASP A 155 -23.53 14.30 17.72
N VAL A 156 -23.37 15.48 17.11
CA VAL A 156 -22.07 16.03 16.67
C VAL A 156 -21.15 16.25 17.87
N ALA A 157 -21.65 16.82 18.97
CA ALA A 157 -20.86 16.98 20.20
C ALA A 157 -20.42 15.65 20.82
N SER A 158 -21.27 14.61 20.74
CA SER A 158 -20.90 13.27 21.20
C SER A 158 -19.84 12.64 20.29
N ALA A 159 -20.00 12.75 18.97
CA ALA A 159 -19.04 12.24 18.02
C ALA A 159 -17.67 12.94 18.14
N LEU A 160 -17.66 14.24 18.42
CA LEU A 160 -16.44 15.00 18.69
C LEU A 160 -15.77 14.55 20.00
N ARG A 161 -16.55 14.36 21.10
CA ARG A 161 -16.03 13.79 22.35
C ARG A 161 -15.37 12.43 22.12
N ASP A 162 -16.03 11.55 21.36
CA ASP A 162 -15.48 10.23 21.04
C ASP A 162 -14.21 10.33 20.20
N HIS A 163 -14.16 11.28 19.26
CA HIS A 163 -12.97 11.54 18.46
C HIS A 163 -11.79 12.01 19.32
N LEU A 164 -11.99 13.03 20.15
CA LEU A 164 -10.94 13.56 21.03
C LEU A 164 -10.51 12.53 22.09
N THR A 165 -11.43 11.66 22.53
CA THR A 165 -11.12 10.58 23.46
C THR A 165 -10.17 9.54 22.85
N ARG A 166 -10.06 9.43 21.52
CA ARG A 166 -9.09 8.54 20.86
C ARG A 166 -7.68 9.10 20.78
N LEU A 167 -7.47 10.39 21.04
CA LEU A 167 -6.15 11.02 21.01
C LEU A 167 -5.23 10.45 22.09
N GLY A 168 -3.98 10.12 21.74
CA GLY A 168 -3.02 9.54 22.68
C GLY A 168 -2.57 10.52 23.78
N GLY A 169 -1.84 9.99 24.77
CA GLY A 169 -1.27 10.75 25.88
C GLY A 169 -1.31 9.96 27.18
N LYS A 170 -0.22 9.99 27.96
CA LYS A 170 -0.12 9.26 29.23
C LYS A 170 -0.44 10.15 30.44
N ASP A 171 -0.06 11.41 30.34
CA ASP A 171 -0.20 12.38 31.43
C ASP A 171 -1.15 13.52 31.05
N LEU A 172 -1.70 14.21 32.06
CA LEU A 172 -2.57 15.39 31.90
C LEU A 172 -2.00 16.40 30.88
N ARG A 173 -0.69 16.64 30.94
CA ARG A 173 -0.01 17.56 30.02
C ARG A 173 -0.13 17.12 28.56
N GLU A 174 0.17 15.85 28.27
CA GLU A 174 0.13 15.33 26.90
C GLU A 174 -1.29 15.30 26.37
N VAL A 175 -2.23 14.79 27.18
CA VAL A 175 -3.64 14.72 26.83
C VAL A 175 -4.20 16.11 26.54
N ALA A 176 -3.99 17.07 27.44
CA ALA A 176 -4.50 18.42 27.27
C ALA A 176 -3.88 19.15 26.07
N VAL A 177 -2.57 18.95 25.81
CA VAL A 177 -1.94 19.52 24.62
C VAL A 177 -2.55 18.93 23.36
N ASN A 178 -2.64 17.60 23.26
CA ASN A 178 -3.17 16.92 22.08
C ASN A 178 -4.62 17.32 21.79
N VAL A 179 -5.46 17.38 22.82
CA VAL A 179 -6.86 17.82 22.69
C VAL A 179 -6.94 19.28 22.24
N LEU A 180 -6.22 20.19 22.89
CA LEU A 180 -6.27 21.62 22.52
C LEU A 180 -5.73 21.88 21.11
N THR A 181 -4.67 21.18 20.70
CA THR A 181 -4.13 21.30 19.34
C THR A 181 -4.99 20.62 18.29
N ALA A 182 -5.82 19.66 18.67
CA ALA A 182 -6.81 19.05 17.78
C ALA A 182 -8.02 19.96 17.57
N ILE A 183 -8.34 20.85 18.52
CA ILE A 183 -9.45 21.80 18.40
C ILE A 183 -9.01 23.07 17.67
N MET A 184 -7.87 23.65 18.03
CA MET A 184 -7.46 24.96 17.50
C MET A 184 -5.95 25.08 17.38
N ASN A 185 -5.50 25.75 16.33
CA ASN A 185 -4.08 26.01 16.12
C ASN A 185 -3.54 27.04 17.13
N ASN A 186 -2.21 27.18 17.20
CA ASN A 186 -1.57 28.12 18.13
C ASN A 186 -1.94 29.59 17.87
N SER A 187 -2.29 29.97 16.64
CA SER A 187 -2.68 31.34 16.27
C SER A 187 -4.04 31.69 16.86
N VAL A 188 -5.02 30.79 16.74
CA VAL A 188 -6.35 30.94 17.33
C VAL A 188 -6.27 30.87 18.85
N GLN A 189 -5.50 29.93 19.42
CA GLN A 189 -5.29 29.86 20.89
C GLN A 189 -4.80 31.21 21.46
N ARG A 190 -4.05 32.01 20.69
CA ARG A 190 -3.57 33.35 21.13
C ARG A 190 -4.66 34.38 21.39
N LEU A 191 -5.80 34.22 20.74
CA LEU A 191 -6.93 35.12 20.81
C LEU A 191 -7.82 34.83 22.02
N PHE A 192 -7.63 33.68 22.67
CA PHE A 192 -8.42 33.24 23.81
C PHE A 192 -7.64 33.30 25.11
N SER A 193 -8.40 33.46 26.18
CA SER A 193 -7.96 33.21 27.56
C SER A 193 -9.10 32.52 28.30
N MET A 194 -8.79 31.90 29.44
CA MET A 194 -9.82 31.16 30.17
C MET A 194 -11.06 32.02 30.45
N HIS A 195 -10.89 33.25 30.96
CA HIS A 195 -11.99 34.16 31.34
C HIS A 195 -11.96 35.52 30.62
N GLY A 196 -11.50 35.57 29.37
CA GLY A 196 -11.54 36.80 28.55
C GLY A 196 -10.67 37.98 29.05
N LYS A 197 -9.53 37.72 29.71
CA LYS A 197 -8.66 38.78 30.25
C LYS A 197 -7.80 39.44 29.16
N LYS A 198 -7.46 40.72 29.37
CA LYS A 198 -6.57 41.52 28.49
C LYS A 198 -7.10 41.66 27.04
N GLY A 199 -8.41 41.86 26.89
CA GLY A 199 -9.05 42.03 25.57
C GLY A 199 -9.13 40.75 24.73
N LYS A 200 -8.84 39.59 25.34
CA LYS A 200 -8.98 38.28 24.70
C LYS A 200 -10.40 37.76 24.84
N ARG A 201 -10.78 36.83 23.96
CA ARG A 201 -12.07 36.13 24.05
C ARG A 201 -12.05 35.12 25.20
N GLU A 202 -13.23 34.86 25.75
CA GLU A 202 -13.43 33.89 26.84
C GLU A 202 -13.55 32.48 26.28
N PHE A 203 -12.68 31.57 26.72
CA PHE A 203 -12.74 30.17 26.32
C PHE A 203 -13.85 29.43 27.06
N THR A 204 -14.12 29.76 28.34
CA THR A 204 -15.20 29.13 29.12
C THR A 204 -16.60 29.38 28.57
N ALA A 205 -16.77 30.38 27.70
CA ALA A 205 -18.04 30.66 27.02
C ALA A 205 -18.30 29.74 25.83
N LEU A 206 -17.29 28.99 25.38
CA LEU A 206 -17.35 28.09 24.23
C LEU A 206 -17.75 26.67 24.65
N ARG A 207 -18.52 25.98 23.82
CA ARG A 207 -18.93 24.59 24.06
C ARG A 207 -17.80 23.61 23.76
N LEU A 208 -16.86 23.99 22.90
CA LEU A 208 -15.58 23.30 22.76
C LEU A 208 -14.79 23.28 24.07
N CYS A 209 -14.94 24.26 24.96
CA CYS A 209 -14.31 24.23 26.27
C CYS A 209 -14.91 23.11 27.14
N GLU A 210 -16.23 23.00 27.21
CA GLU A 210 -16.90 21.92 27.95
C GLU A 210 -16.54 20.54 27.40
N VAL A 211 -16.51 20.39 26.07
CA VAL A 211 -16.10 19.14 25.41
C VAL A 211 -14.63 18.82 25.73
N ALA A 212 -13.74 19.81 25.66
CA ALA A 212 -12.33 19.61 25.95
C ALA A 212 -12.07 19.24 27.41
N THR A 213 -12.68 19.96 28.36
CA THR A 213 -12.50 19.71 29.79
C THR A 213 -13.03 18.34 30.20
N ASP A 214 -14.19 17.93 29.70
CA ASP A 214 -14.77 16.61 29.94
C ASP A 214 -13.85 15.49 29.41
N VAL A 215 -13.38 15.61 28.16
CA VAL A 215 -12.48 14.59 27.56
C VAL A 215 -11.15 14.51 28.33
N ILE A 216 -10.54 15.65 28.65
CA ILE A 216 -9.25 15.67 29.35
C ILE A 216 -9.41 15.11 30.78
N SER A 217 -10.47 15.50 31.51
CA SER A 217 -10.74 15.02 32.86
C SER A 217 -10.92 13.50 32.89
N ARG A 218 -11.73 12.95 31.98
CA ARG A 218 -11.97 11.50 31.88
C ARG A 218 -10.71 10.73 31.52
N LYS A 219 -9.91 11.22 30.57
CA LYS A 219 -8.70 10.50 30.13
C LYS A 219 -7.57 10.58 31.13
N ALA A 220 -7.35 11.74 31.75
CA ALA A 220 -6.29 11.91 32.73
C ALA A 220 -6.67 11.40 34.12
N GLY A 221 -7.96 11.17 34.40
CA GLY A 221 -8.45 10.79 35.72
C GLY A 221 -8.30 11.91 36.75
N VAL A 222 -8.42 13.17 36.31
CA VAL A 222 -8.15 14.37 37.12
C VAL A 222 -9.42 15.23 37.20
N ASP A 223 -9.62 15.91 38.33
CA ASP A 223 -10.72 16.84 38.54
C ASP A 223 -10.71 18.02 37.54
N ILE A 224 -11.90 18.51 37.20
CA ILE A 224 -12.13 19.57 36.22
C ILE A 224 -11.36 20.83 36.59
N ALA A 225 -11.28 21.20 37.88
CA ALA A 225 -10.56 22.39 38.32
C ALA A 225 -9.05 22.32 38.00
N ALA A 226 -8.45 21.13 38.09
CA ALA A 226 -7.05 20.93 37.74
C ALA A 226 -6.82 20.95 36.22
N VAL A 227 -7.78 20.44 35.44
CA VAL A 227 -7.79 20.56 33.97
C VAL A 227 -7.88 22.03 33.55
N GLU A 228 -8.82 22.79 34.10
CA GLU A 228 -8.97 24.22 33.85
C GLU A 228 -7.72 25.00 34.24
N GLY A 229 -7.12 24.68 35.40
CA GLY A 229 -5.85 25.25 35.83
C GLY A 229 -4.72 25.00 34.83
N PHE A 230 -4.70 23.84 34.17
CA PHE A 230 -3.74 23.53 33.11
C PHE A 230 -4.06 24.29 31.81
N ILE A 231 -5.30 24.26 31.34
CA ILE A 231 -5.73 24.97 30.13
C ILE A 231 -5.46 26.47 30.27
N LYS A 232 -5.70 27.07 31.44
CA LYS A 232 -5.42 28.47 31.73
C LYS A 232 -3.93 28.83 31.59
N LYS A 233 -3.03 27.90 31.93
CA LYS A 233 -1.57 28.05 31.74
C LYS A 233 -1.16 27.85 30.28
N ARG A 234 -1.89 26.99 29.54
CA ARG A 234 -1.56 26.61 28.15
C ARG A 234 -2.11 27.59 27.13
N LEU A 235 -3.33 28.09 27.32
CA LEU A 235 -3.81 29.26 26.62
C LEU A 235 -2.86 30.42 26.98
N PRO A 236 -2.37 31.17 25.99
CA PRO A 236 -1.39 32.21 26.20
C PRO A 236 -1.97 33.29 27.11
N GLY A 237 -1.65 33.21 28.40
CA GLY A 237 -2.29 34.08 29.38
C GLY A 237 -1.96 33.88 30.86
N SER A 238 -0.91 33.17 31.26
CA SER A 238 -0.34 33.32 32.61
C SER A 238 1.18 33.50 32.56
N ALA A 239 1.63 34.74 32.72
CA ALA A 239 3.02 35.22 32.74
C ALA A 239 3.78 35.18 31.39
N ASP A 240 3.98 36.37 30.83
CA ASP A 240 5.13 36.84 30.06
C ASP A 240 6.00 35.78 29.36
N ARG A 241 5.74 35.59 28.06
CA ARG A 241 6.82 35.33 27.10
C ARG A 241 6.87 36.56 26.21
N GLY A 242 7.85 37.42 26.49
CA GLY A 242 7.89 38.83 26.08
C GLY A 242 7.75 39.07 24.59
N VAL A 243 6.57 39.52 24.18
CA VAL A 243 6.40 40.39 23.03
C VAL A 243 5.30 41.39 23.38
N PRO A 244 5.55 42.71 23.23
CA PRO A 244 4.52 43.73 23.38
C PRO A 244 3.38 43.43 22.41
N PHE A 245 2.16 43.38 22.94
CA PHE A 245 0.98 43.34 22.11
C PHE A 245 0.64 44.79 21.78
N ASP A 246 0.92 45.21 20.54
CA ASP A 246 0.28 46.40 19.99
C ASP A 246 -1.20 46.06 19.77
N PRO A 247 -2.16 46.79 20.38
CA PRO A 247 -3.57 46.55 20.14
C PRO A 247 -3.92 46.91 18.69
N CYS A 248 -4.53 45.97 17.96
CA CYS A 248 -5.13 46.23 16.66
C CYS A 248 -6.09 47.44 16.74
N PRO A 249 -5.91 48.51 15.94
CA PRO A 249 -6.77 49.70 15.98
C PRO A 249 -8.18 49.51 15.41
N CYS A 250 -8.52 48.33 14.88
CA CYS A 250 -9.70 48.14 14.02
C CYS A 250 -10.94 47.53 14.70
N LEU A 251 -10.97 47.30 16.03
CA LEU A 251 -12.15 46.75 16.73
C LEU A 251 -12.99 47.80 17.51
N LEU A 252 -12.85 49.09 17.16
CA LEU A 252 -13.65 50.18 17.78
C LEU A 252 -14.80 50.70 16.90
N SER A 253 -15.17 49.99 15.83
CA SER A 253 -16.40 50.32 15.10
C SER A 253 -17.09 49.06 14.61
N SER A 254 -18.29 48.81 15.12
CA SER A 254 -19.24 47.78 14.67
C SER A 254 -18.94 46.33 15.10
N CYS A 255 -19.26 46.00 16.34
CA CYS A 255 -19.84 44.69 16.64
C CYS A 255 -21.10 44.91 17.49
N HIS A 256 -22.24 44.65 16.86
CA HIS A 256 -23.55 44.64 17.46
C HIS A 256 -23.57 43.71 18.67
N ARG A 257 -24.04 44.28 19.78
CA ARG A 257 -24.44 43.62 21.01
C ARG A 257 -25.51 42.56 20.69
N LEU A 258 -25.15 41.28 20.68
CA LEU A 258 -26.13 40.18 20.78
C LEU A 258 -26.65 40.15 22.23
N PRO A 259 -27.98 40.21 22.45
CA PRO A 259 -28.54 40.11 23.78
C PRO A 259 -28.63 38.63 24.19
N LEU A 260 -27.83 38.24 25.19
CA LEU A 260 -28.12 37.04 25.99
C LEU A 260 -29.42 37.31 26.76
N GLN A 261 -30.49 36.58 26.43
CA GLN A 261 -31.74 36.63 27.19
C GLN A 261 -31.58 35.94 28.56
N PRO A 262 -32.13 36.50 29.65
CA PRO A 262 -32.25 35.80 30.93
C PRO A 262 -33.44 34.85 30.92
N ARG A 263 -33.20 33.58 31.30
CA ARG A 263 -34.25 32.61 31.67
C ARG A 263 -35.00 33.12 32.90
N ALA A 264 -36.26 33.49 32.74
CA ALA A 264 -37.17 33.74 33.83
C ALA A 264 -37.61 32.41 34.47
N LEU A 265 -37.47 32.36 35.80
CA LEU A 265 -38.19 31.46 36.68
C LEU A 265 -39.69 31.76 36.55
N SER A 266 -40.52 30.73 36.34
CA SER A 266 -41.95 30.79 36.62
C SER A 266 -42.28 29.64 37.55
N SER A 267 -42.58 30.02 38.79
CA SER A 267 -43.41 29.31 39.73
C SER A 267 -44.87 29.42 39.30
N GLN A 268 -45.55 28.28 39.18
CA GLN A 268 -46.92 28.03 39.65
C GLN A 268 -47.16 26.53 39.65
#